data_AF-A0AAW8BBQ3-F1
#
_entry.id   AF-A0AAW8BBQ3-F1
#
_cell.length_a   1.000
_cell.length_b   1.000
_cell.length_c   1.000
_cell.angle_alpha   90.00
_cell.angle_beta   90.00
_cell.angle_gamma   90.00
#
_symmetry.space_group_name_H-M   'P 1'
#
loop_
_entity.id
_entity.type
_entity.pdbx_description
1 polymer ?
#
loop_
_entity_poly.entity_id
_entity_poly.type
_entity_poly.pdbx_seq_one_letter_code
_entity_poly.pdbx_strand_id
1 'polypeptide(L)'
;MAPNNKISGGKVLSHHIPKGSSRLKIAFRNTANAIGNLKEGWLVDFFKRINYKKGRATAVTALARKLAVIIWNMLVKGQNYNPPTQYLFLDEKRKMGMVKRIQKQITKFGLTNEDLSFITN
;
A
#
# COMPACT_ATOMS: atom_id res chain seq x y z
N MET A 1 -19.54 9.45 1.35
CA MET A 1 -19.75 9.35 -0.11
C MET A 1 -20.59 8.11 -0.39
N ALA A 2 -21.90 8.30 -0.57
CA ALA A 2 -22.81 7.27 -1.05
C ALA A 2 -22.71 7.15 -2.59
N PRO A 3 -22.96 5.97 -3.18
CA PRO A 3 -22.95 5.79 -4.63
C PRO A 3 -24.12 6.54 -5.29
N ASN A 4 -23.85 7.36 -6.30
CA ASN A 4 -24.87 8.02 -7.12
C ASN A 4 -25.16 7.16 -8.37
N ASN A 5 -25.84 6.02 -8.16
CA ASN A 5 -26.20 5.13 -9.26
C ASN A 5 -27.46 5.67 -9.96
N LYS A 6 -27.40 5.88 -11.27
CA LYS A 6 -28.59 6.22 -12.07
C LYS A 6 -29.38 4.94 -12.31
N ILE A 7 -30.59 4.83 -11.78
CA ILE A 7 -31.45 3.65 -11.90
C ILE A 7 -32.74 4.04 -12.63
N SER A 8 -33.17 3.22 -13.59
CA SER A 8 -34.49 3.34 -14.25
C SER A 8 -35.05 1.96 -14.51
N GLY A 9 -36.35 1.77 -14.29
CA GLY A 9 -37.03 0.48 -14.49
C GLY A 9 -36.39 -0.69 -13.74
N GLY A 10 -35.81 -0.44 -12.55
CA GLY A 10 -35.10 -1.45 -11.76
C GLY A 10 -33.68 -1.82 -12.24
N LYS A 11 -33.22 -1.28 -13.38
CA LYS A 11 -31.86 -1.51 -13.91
C LYS A 11 -30.93 -0.33 -13.61
N VAL A 12 -29.68 -0.62 -13.28
CA VAL A 12 -28.65 0.42 -13.10
C VAL A 12 -28.14 0.86 -14.47
N LEU A 13 -28.47 2.09 -14.86
CA LEU A 13 -28.07 2.72 -16.12
C LEU A 13 -26.64 3.27 -16.09
N SER A 14 -26.18 3.73 -14.93
CA SER A 14 -24.83 4.29 -14.80
C SER A 14 -24.34 4.26 -13.35
N HIS A 15 -23.06 3.93 -13.21
CA HIS A 15 -22.30 3.99 -11.96
C HIS A 15 -21.28 5.15 -11.99
N HIS A 16 -21.49 6.11 -12.90
CA HIS A 16 -20.51 7.17 -13.14
C HIS A 16 -20.32 8.04 -11.90
N ILE A 17 -19.07 8.22 -11.49
CA ILE A 17 -18.73 9.00 -10.31
C ILE A 17 -18.63 10.46 -10.72
N PRO A 18 -19.50 11.36 -10.19
CA PRO A 18 -19.51 12.74 -10.61
C PRO A 18 -18.20 13.45 -10.26
N LYS A 19 -17.81 14.38 -11.13
CA LYS A 19 -16.74 15.35 -10.88
C LYS A 19 -17.23 16.24 -9.72
N GLY A 20 -16.57 16.12 -8.56
CA GLY A 20 -16.93 16.89 -7.37
C GLY A 20 -15.76 17.74 -6.92
N SER A 21 -16.03 18.95 -6.46
CA SER A 21 -15.07 20.06 -6.28
C SER A 21 -14.48 20.20 -4.86
N SER A 22 -14.84 19.31 -3.93
CA SER A 22 -14.31 19.39 -2.55
C SER A 22 -12.77 19.35 -2.54
N ARG A 23 -12.16 20.34 -1.89
CA ARG A 23 -10.69 20.47 -1.74
C ARG A 23 -10.07 19.19 -1.19
N LEU A 24 -10.72 18.57 -0.21
CA LEU A 24 -10.26 17.33 0.42
C LEU A 24 -10.28 16.15 -0.56
N LYS A 25 -11.32 16.03 -1.40
CA LYS A 25 -11.42 15.01 -2.45
C LYS A 25 -10.28 15.16 -3.47
N ILE A 26 -9.96 16.39 -3.86
CA ILE A 26 -8.86 16.68 -4.79
C ILE A 26 -7.52 16.32 -4.14
N ALA A 27 -7.30 16.76 -2.90
CA ALA A 27 -6.09 16.44 -2.14
C ALA A 27 -5.86 14.92 -2.06
N PHE A 28 -6.88 14.14 -1.65
CA PHE A 28 -6.73 12.69 -1.58
C PHE A 28 -6.49 12.01 -2.93
N ARG A 29 -7.05 12.53 -4.02
CA ARG A 29 -6.75 12.02 -5.37
C ARG A 29 -5.33 12.34 -5.80
N ASN A 30 -4.81 13.52 -5.45
CA ASN A 30 -3.42 13.89 -5.71
C ASN A 30 -2.47 13.01 -4.90
N THR A 31 -2.75 12.81 -3.61
CA THR A 31 -2.00 11.87 -2.76
C THR A 31 -2.04 10.45 -3.33
N ALA A 32 -3.21 9.99 -3.78
CA ALA A 32 -3.34 8.66 -4.38
C ALA A 32 -2.53 8.52 -5.67
N ASN A 33 -2.48 9.56 -6.52
CA ASN A 33 -1.62 9.58 -7.71
C ASN A 33 -0.12 9.52 -7.35
N ALA A 34 0.30 10.27 -6.33
CA ALA A 34 1.68 10.24 -5.85
C ALA A 34 2.05 8.85 -5.31
N ILE A 35 1.18 8.24 -4.48
CA ILE A 35 1.37 6.87 -3.97
C ILE A 35 1.44 5.85 -5.10
N GLY A 36 0.63 6.01 -6.15
CA GLY A 36 0.68 5.12 -7.32
C GLY A 36 2.02 5.11 -8.05
N ASN A 37 2.89 6.09 -7.82
CA ASN A 37 4.23 6.20 -8.38
C ASN A 37 5.34 5.78 -7.41
N LEU A 38 5.01 5.51 -6.13
CA LEU A 38 5.97 4.99 -5.16
C LEU A 38 6.35 3.55 -5.50
N LYS A 39 7.57 3.16 -5.10
CA LYS A 39 8.08 1.81 -5.36
C LYS A 39 7.39 0.75 -4.50
N GLU A 40 7.21 1.06 -3.22
CA GLU A 40 6.83 0.11 -2.18
C GLU A 40 5.89 0.71 -1.12
N GLY A 41 5.21 -0.16 -0.37
CA GLY A 41 4.32 0.19 0.73
C GLY A 41 2.93 -0.43 0.58
N TRP A 42 2.25 -0.68 1.69
CA TRP A 42 0.99 -1.43 1.67
C TRP A 42 -0.15 -0.72 0.89
N LEU A 43 -0.17 0.62 0.90
CA LEU A 43 -1.11 1.41 0.10
C LEU A 43 -0.78 1.35 -1.40
N VAL A 44 0.51 1.24 -1.73
CA VAL A 44 0.99 1.04 -3.11
C VAL A 44 0.54 -0.33 -3.60
N ASP A 45 0.67 -1.37 -2.78
CA ASP A 45 0.25 -2.72 -3.13
C ASP A 45 -1.27 -2.81 -3.34
N PHE A 46 -2.03 -2.13 -2.47
CA PHE A 46 -3.48 -1.96 -2.66
C PHE A 46 -3.80 -1.25 -3.98
N PHE A 47 -3.09 -0.17 -4.30
CA PHE A 47 -3.27 0.57 -5.54
C PHE A 47 -2.95 -0.28 -6.77
N LYS A 48 -1.77 -0.93 -6.80
CA LYS A 48 -1.32 -1.78 -7.90
C LYS A 48 -2.30 -2.91 -8.17
N ARG A 49 -2.84 -3.55 -7.13
CA ARG A 49 -3.85 -4.61 -7.24
C ARG A 49 -5.12 -4.14 -7.94
N ILE A 50 -5.62 -2.94 -7.62
CA ILE A 50 -6.81 -2.39 -8.27
C ILE A 50 -6.48 -1.88 -9.67
N ASN A 51 -5.33 -1.24 -9.85
CA ASN A 51 -4.88 -0.73 -11.13
C ASN A 51 -4.76 -1.85 -12.17
N TYR A 52 -4.18 -2.99 -11.78
CA TYR A 52 -4.08 -4.17 -12.64
C TYR A 52 -5.46 -4.70 -13.06
N LYS A 53 -6.45 -4.70 -12.16
CA LYS A 53 -7.78 -5.26 -12.43
C LYS A 53 -8.74 -4.32 -13.15
N LYS A 54 -8.68 -3.02 -12.87
CA LYS A 54 -9.73 -2.04 -13.27
C LYS A 54 -9.17 -0.72 -13.82
N GLY A 55 -7.85 -0.62 -13.99
CA GLY A 55 -7.18 0.57 -14.51
C GLY A 55 -7.00 1.71 -13.49
N ARG A 56 -6.29 2.74 -13.94
CA ARG A 56 -5.71 3.78 -13.07
C ARG A 56 -6.76 4.69 -12.43
N ALA A 57 -7.75 5.16 -13.20
CA ALA A 57 -8.78 6.07 -12.69
C ALA A 57 -9.57 5.45 -11.52
N THR A 58 -9.90 4.16 -11.65
CA THR A 58 -10.57 3.37 -10.60
C THR A 58 -9.66 3.20 -9.39
N ALA A 59 -8.39 2.87 -9.61
CA ALA A 59 -7.41 2.69 -8.54
C ALA A 59 -7.19 3.97 -7.71
N VAL A 60 -7.06 5.12 -8.37
CA VAL A 60 -6.92 6.44 -7.72
C VAL A 60 -8.14 6.73 -6.85
N THR A 61 -9.35 6.48 -7.38
CA THR A 61 -10.59 6.73 -6.62
C THR A 61 -10.73 5.78 -5.43
N ALA A 62 -10.39 4.50 -5.60
CA ALA A 62 -10.43 3.52 -4.52
C ALA A 62 -9.41 3.84 -3.41
N LEU A 63 -8.18 4.21 -3.78
CA LEU A 63 -7.14 4.58 -2.83
C LEU A 63 -7.49 5.87 -2.08
N ALA A 64 -8.00 6.90 -2.77
CA ALA A 64 -8.45 8.13 -2.14
C ALA A 64 -9.55 7.86 -1.09
N ARG A 65 -10.49 6.94 -1.37
CA ARG A 65 -11.49 6.52 -0.38
C ARG A 65 -10.87 5.80 0.80
N LYS A 66 -9.89 4.91 0.57
CA LYS A 66 -9.19 4.19 1.63
C LYS A 66 -8.44 5.16 2.56
N LEU A 67 -7.75 6.15 1.99
CA LEU A 67 -7.10 7.23 2.75
C LEU A 67 -8.10 8.04 3.59
N ALA A 68 -9.24 8.43 3.01
CA ALA A 68 -10.26 9.18 3.71
C ALA A 68 -10.81 8.42 4.94
N VAL A 69 -11.00 7.10 4.83
CA VAL A 69 -11.48 6.26 5.94
C VAL A 69 -10.43 6.15 7.05
N ILE A 70 -9.15 5.98 6.68
CA ILE A 70 -8.04 5.93 7.65
C ILE A 70 -8.00 7.24 8.45
N ILE A 71 -7.95 8.38 7.76
CA ILE A 71 -7.85 9.69 8.39
C ILE A 71 -9.08 9.97 9.25
N TRP A 72 -10.28 9.62 8.78
CA TRP A 72 -11.48 9.79 9.58
C TRP A 72 -11.46 8.91 10.85
N ASN A 73 -11.03 7.65 10.77
CA ASN A 73 -10.87 6.81 11.96
C ASN A 73 -9.82 7.38 12.93
N MET A 74 -8.72 7.94 12.41
CA MET A 74 -7.70 8.57 13.25
C MET A 74 -8.24 9.81 13.97
N LEU A 75 -8.92 10.71 13.24
CA LEU A 75 -9.39 11.99 13.77
C LEU A 75 -10.64 11.84 14.65
N VAL A 76 -11.60 11.02 14.23
CA VAL A 76 -12.92 10.94 14.88
C VAL A 76 -12.97 9.86 15.94
N LYS A 77 -12.28 8.73 15.75
CA LYS A 77 -12.25 7.63 16.73
C LYS A 77 -11.00 7.63 17.60
N GLY A 78 -10.04 8.54 17.37
CA GLY A 78 -8.78 8.58 18.10
C GLY A 78 -7.93 7.31 17.91
N GLN A 79 -8.15 6.55 16.83
CA GLN A 79 -7.43 5.30 16.61
C GLN A 79 -6.06 5.58 16.00
N ASN A 80 -5.01 5.03 16.61
CA ASN A 80 -3.66 5.10 16.03
C ASN A 80 -3.62 4.42 14.66
N TYR A 81 -2.82 4.99 13.77
CA TYR A 81 -2.60 4.41 12.45
C TYR A 81 -1.82 3.10 12.57
N ASN A 82 -2.47 1.98 12.28
CA ASN A 82 -1.87 0.65 12.31
C ASN A 82 -1.99 -0.02 10.92
N PRO A 83 -0.96 0.08 10.06
CA PRO A 83 -1.00 -0.53 8.73
C PRO A 83 -0.82 -2.05 8.79
N PRO A 84 -1.40 -2.83 7.86
CA PRO A 84 -1.24 -4.29 7.83
C PRO A 84 0.21 -4.75 7.63
N THR A 85 1.03 -3.92 7.01
CA THR A 85 2.46 -4.17 6.83
C THR A 85 3.20 -3.01 7.45
N GLN A 86 4.03 -3.33 8.44
CA GLN A 86 4.87 -2.34 9.07
C GLN A 86 5.92 -1.84 8.08
N TYR A 87 6.17 -0.55 8.10
CA TYR A 87 7.22 0.02 7.29
C TYR A 87 8.56 -0.39 7.90
N LEU A 88 9.34 -1.18 7.16
CA LEU A 88 10.73 -1.41 7.51
C LEU A 88 11.59 -0.27 6.96
N PHE A 89 12.47 0.24 7.82
CA PHE A 89 13.45 1.24 7.43
C PHE A 89 14.49 0.64 6.47
N LEU A 90 15.17 1.52 5.74
CA LEU A 90 16.13 1.12 4.71
C LEU A 90 17.24 0.23 5.28
N ASP A 91 17.72 0.53 6.49
CA ASP A 91 18.80 -0.22 7.14
C ASP A 91 18.37 -1.63 7.56
N GLU A 92 17.13 -1.79 8.05
CA GLU A 92 16.58 -3.10 8.37
C GLU A 92 16.43 -3.96 7.11
N LYS A 93 16.01 -3.36 6.00
CA LYS A 93 15.93 -4.03 4.70
C LYS A 93 17.31 -4.46 4.20
N ARG A 94 18.31 -3.59 4.32
CA ARG A 94 19.71 -3.91 3.96
C ARG A 94 20.24 -5.06 4.81
N LYS A 95 20.02 -5.01 6.14
CA LYS A 95 20.42 -6.08 7.06
C LYS A 95 19.78 -7.42 6.66
N MET A 96 18.48 -7.44 6.39
CA MET A 96 17.81 -8.66 5.91
C MET A 96 18.36 -9.16 4.57
N GLY A 97 18.68 -8.25 3.64
CA GLY A 97 19.31 -8.60 2.36
C GLY A 97 20.68 -9.25 2.54
N MET A 98 21.51 -8.69 3.42
CA MET A 98 22.82 -9.24 3.79
C MET A 98 22.69 -10.61 4.43
N VAL A 99 21.80 -10.78 5.40
CA VAL A 99 21.54 -12.08 6.05
C VAL A 99 21.13 -13.12 5.00
N LYS A 100 20.19 -12.80 4.10
CA LYS A 100 19.79 -13.72 3.02
C LYS A 100 20.94 -14.07 2.09
N ARG A 101 21.84 -13.12 1.78
CA ARG A 101 23.01 -13.35 0.95
C ARG A 101 24.01 -14.28 1.66
N ILE A 102 24.30 -14.03 2.93
CA ILE A 102 25.17 -14.87 3.76
C ILE A 102 24.58 -16.28 3.84
N GLN A 103 23.28 -16.42 4.12
CA GLN A 103 22.61 -17.71 4.19
C GLN A 103 22.73 -18.50 2.90
N LYS A 104 22.57 -17.85 1.73
CA LYS A 104 22.78 -18.47 0.42
C LYS A 104 24.24 -18.89 0.19
N GLN A 105 25.21 -18.12 0.68
CA GLN A 105 26.62 -18.47 0.56
C GLN A 105 26.96 -19.67 1.44
N ILE A 106 26.46 -19.69 2.68
CA ILE A 106 26.60 -20.84 3.60
C ILE A 106 26.07 -22.11 2.94
N THR A 107 24.85 -22.09 2.38
CA THR A 107 24.28 -23.25 1.68
C THR A 107 25.06 -23.62 0.42
N LYS A 108 25.51 -22.62 -0.36
CA LYS A 108 26.23 -22.86 -1.62
C LYS A 108 27.59 -23.53 -1.40
N PHE A 109 28.30 -23.13 -0.35
CA PHE A 109 29.65 -23.62 -0.05
C PHE A 109 29.66 -24.69 1.04
N GLY A 110 28.50 -25.08 1.58
CA GLY A 110 28.41 -26.09 2.64
C GLY A 110 29.11 -25.67 3.94
N LEU A 111 29.23 -24.36 4.18
CA LEU A 111 29.98 -23.82 5.32
C LEU A 111 29.34 -24.27 6.63
N THR A 112 30.16 -24.83 7.51
CA THR A 112 29.75 -25.26 8.85
C THR A 112 30.18 -24.25 9.90
N ASN A 113 29.74 -24.46 11.14
CA ASN A 113 30.07 -23.54 12.24
C ASN A 113 31.57 -23.52 12.56
N GLU A 114 32.30 -24.58 12.18
CA GLU A 114 33.75 -24.72 12.34
C GLU A 114 34.50 -23.84 11.32
N ASP A 115 34.02 -23.76 10.08
CA ASP A 115 34.60 -22.92 9.02
C ASP A 115 34.44 -21.41 9.27
N LEU A 116 33.41 -21.04 10.04
CA LEU A 116 33.02 -19.66 10.28
C LEU A 116 33.69 -19.03 11.51
N SER A 117 34.45 -19.82 12.27
CA SER A 117 35.24 -19.42 13.46
C SER A 117 34.69 -18.19 14.17
N PHE A 118 33.45 -18.29 14.68
CA PHE A 118 32.81 -17.17 15.37
C PHE A 118 33.57 -16.90 16.67
N ILE A 119 34.25 -15.75 16.76
CA ILE A 119 34.84 -15.27 18.01
C ILE A 119 33.67 -14.78 18.87
N THR A 120 33.15 -15.64 19.74
CA THR A 120 32.25 -15.24 20.82
C THR A 120 33.07 -14.61 21.93
N ASN A 121 33.00 -13.28 22.04
CA ASN A 121 33.44 -12.53 23.23
C ASN A 121 32.43 -12.68 24.37
#